data_AF-A0A255EHS4-F1
#
_entry.id   AF-A0A255EHS4-F1
#
_cell.length_a   1.000
_cell.length_b   1.000
_cell.length_c   1.000
_cell.angle_alpha   90.00
_cell.angle_beta   90.00
_cell.angle_gamma   90.00
#
_symmetry.space_group_name_H-M   'P 1'
#
loop_
_entity.id
_entity.type
_entity.pdbx_description
1 polymer ?
#
loop_
_entity_poly.entity_id
_entity_poly.type
_entity_poly.pdbx_seq_one_letter_code
_entity_poly.pdbx_strand_id
1 'polypeptide(L)'
;MGSLDGPAYAADDLVTREYFDQIDTALNGGNGQKFDTNDKDSSGLSGKLAWGESYVLEGYALMYQATRDTYYLDKMVDHIDHVLANRDSERGVTDYAGASHPAWRADHHQTVGYGTIRDTDGTPVFEVRSALAYSDLTTITITRGSNPGEFRLEGYNSQYDRSTVHALLSTDPSSDRYAVDTVTAGFKTETPGRLLLTLRELRQDPGRVEVAETAEPLVSRPYVFEVHTGQIVQPMLLFARLVRAEDRLQANPTYASRAELYLEAAANAVAVHDPEFRMDQEGRGYYMTQVDAPVWHAGMDNPINHFLALGRPIVQLAVLTGDANYADRATALARTLRDSMTTVGDAYVWPYWWQRGDAYNGWDIDGPRSQYRPWYPPNQVPEDTSHAQIDVNFAIEYVRGLRFFAPGARPPLGSNDLTRLAATYTDLVATTLPDGRAGAYRFVDGTGDPGLVAYVRQSVAWASLTPWNSQVLDHVTAIVNGGTGLGGFGSALFCLAHAIEARHHRGGVR
;
A
#
# COMPACT_ATOMS: atom_id res chain seq x y z
N MET A 1 58.80 1.55 -10.77
CA MET A 1 58.59 2.94 -10.31
C MET A 1 57.61 3.58 -11.28
N GLY A 2 56.39 3.96 -10.94
CA GLY A 2 55.66 3.91 -9.67
C GLY A 2 54.19 3.61 -9.97
N SER A 3 53.52 2.97 -9.01
CA SER A 3 52.09 2.72 -9.07
C SER A 3 51.33 4.05 -8.99
N LEU A 4 50.19 4.11 -9.68
CA LEU A 4 49.13 5.05 -9.35
C LEU A 4 48.00 4.22 -8.78
N ASP A 5 48.27 3.63 -7.61
CA ASP A 5 47.22 3.34 -6.65
C ASP A 5 46.69 4.70 -6.19
N GLY A 6 45.63 5.16 -6.85
CA GLY A 6 44.77 6.17 -6.25
C GLY A 6 44.21 5.60 -4.93
N PRO A 7 43.96 6.44 -3.92
CA PRO A 7 43.40 5.96 -2.67
C PRO A 7 42.08 5.26 -2.99
N ALA A 8 41.97 3.99 -2.60
CA ALA A 8 40.67 3.36 -2.43
C ALA A 8 39.90 4.29 -1.48
N TYR A 9 38.86 4.97 -1.99
CA TYR A 9 37.92 5.65 -1.12
C TYR A 9 37.37 4.57 -0.19
N ALA A 10 37.76 4.60 1.09
CA ALA A 10 36.98 3.94 2.10
C ALA A 10 35.58 4.55 1.95
N ALA A 11 34.60 3.73 1.55
CA ALA A 11 33.22 4.18 1.61
C ALA A 11 32.98 4.59 3.07
N ASP A 12 32.67 5.87 3.30
CA ASP A 12 32.24 6.32 4.62
C ASP A 12 31.12 5.37 5.07
N ASP A 13 31.19 4.88 6.30
CA ASP A 13 30.13 4.03 6.83
C ASP A 13 28.86 4.89 6.96
N LEU A 14 27.88 4.65 6.09
CA LEU A 14 26.66 5.46 5.96
C LEU A 14 25.52 4.92 6.83
N VAL A 15 25.65 3.74 7.43
CA VAL A 15 24.64 3.21 8.36
C VAL A 15 24.89 3.78 9.76
N THR A 16 24.71 5.09 9.88
CA THR A 16 25.02 5.89 11.08
C THR A 16 23.89 6.84 11.43
N ARG A 17 23.84 7.22 12.71
CA ARG A 17 22.88 8.21 13.21
C ARG A 17 23.04 9.54 12.49
N GLU A 18 24.28 9.98 12.29
CA GLU A 18 24.60 11.26 11.66
C GLU A 18 24.06 11.32 10.22
N TYR A 19 24.16 10.21 9.47
CA TYR A 19 23.60 10.14 8.12
C TYR A 19 22.07 10.10 8.12
N PHE A 20 21.45 9.41 9.08
CA PHE A 20 20.01 9.46 9.27
C PHE A 20 19.51 10.89 9.53
N ASP A 21 20.13 11.59 10.48
CA ASP A 21 19.75 12.97 10.86
C ASP A 21 19.97 13.95 9.68
N GLN A 22 20.97 13.70 8.83
CA GLN A 22 21.20 14.46 7.61
C GLN A 22 20.07 14.28 6.58
N ILE A 23 19.64 13.03 6.34
CA ILE A 23 18.54 12.75 5.41
C ILE A 23 17.22 13.30 5.95
N ASP A 24 16.98 13.21 7.26
CA ASP A 24 15.79 13.73 7.91
C ASP A 24 15.71 15.24 7.72
N THR A 25 16.80 15.95 8.01
CA THR A 25 16.90 17.40 7.81
C THR A 25 16.68 17.78 6.33
N ALA A 26 17.20 17.00 5.39
CA ALA A 26 17.00 17.24 3.96
C ALA A 26 15.53 17.05 3.52
N LEU A 27 14.74 16.26 4.25
CA LEU A 27 13.33 16.04 3.98
C LEU A 27 12.47 17.15 4.63
N ASN A 28 12.27 18.23 3.88
CA ASN A 28 11.46 19.38 4.29
C ASN A 28 11.91 20.01 5.62
N GLY A 29 13.22 20.08 5.86
CA GLY A 29 13.78 20.66 7.10
C GLY A 29 13.51 19.80 8.33
N GLY A 30 13.40 18.47 8.16
CA GLY A 30 12.97 17.55 9.21
C GLY A 30 11.46 17.51 9.41
N ASN A 31 10.64 18.27 8.67
CA ASN A 31 9.19 18.23 8.87
C ASN A 31 8.50 17.06 8.16
N GLY A 32 9.24 16.25 7.39
CA GLY A 32 8.64 15.17 6.62
C GLY A 32 7.48 15.68 5.76
N GLN A 33 6.37 14.97 5.79
CA GLN A 33 5.11 15.31 5.14
C GLN A 33 3.99 15.56 6.17
N LYS A 34 4.31 15.90 7.43
CA LYS A 34 3.31 16.05 8.50
C LYS A 34 2.24 17.12 8.24
N PHE A 35 2.52 18.08 7.35
CA PHE A 35 1.57 19.14 6.95
C PHE A 35 0.74 18.78 5.71
N ASP A 36 1.04 17.66 5.05
CA ASP A 36 0.29 17.20 3.89
C ASP A 36 -1.00 16.49 4.32
N THR A 37 -1.92 16.35 3.37
CA THR A 37 -3.08 15.46 3.51
C THR A 37 -2.81 14.13 2.82
N ASN A 38 -3.64 13.13 3.09
CA ASN A 38 -3.57 11.86 2.35
C ASN A 38 -4.28 11.93 0.98
N ASP A 39 -5.03 13.01 0.71
CA ASP A 39 -5.69 13.30 -0.58
C ASP A 39 -4.65 13.68 -1.67
N LYS A 40 -5.05 13.65 -2.94
CA LYS A 40 -4.27 14.21 -4.04
C LYS A 40 -4.11 15.72 -3.87
N ASP A 41 -2.90 16.21 -4.01
CA ASP A 41 -2.61 17.65 -3.99
C ASP A 41 -2.16 18.19 -5.36
N SER A 42 -1.68 19.45 -5.38
CA SER A 42 -1.21 20.12 -6.60
C SER A 42 0.06 19.51 -7.21
N SER A 43 0.79 18.66 -6.47
CA SER A 43 1.90 17.87 -7.01
C SER A 43 1.41 16.68 -7.85
N GLY A 44 0.11 16.38 -7.81
CA GLY A 44 -0.48 15.24 -8.51
C GLY A 44 -0.25 13.91 -7.79
N LEU A 45 0.23 13.94 -6.55
CA LEU A 45 0.46 12.76 -5.72
C LEU A 45 -0.57 12.66 -4.61
N SER A 46 -0.93 11.44 -4.27
CA SER A 46 -1.85 11.06 -3.18
C SER A 46 -1.20 10.01 -2.28
N GLY A 47 -1.74 9.77 -1.09
CA GLY A 47 -1.21 8.75 -0.17
C GLY A 47 0.04 9.19 0.59
N LYS A 48 0.32 10.50 0.70
CA LYS A 48 1.57 11.01 1.30
C LYS A 48 1.71 10.64 2.78
N LEU A 49 0.62 10.69 3.54
CA LEU A 49 0.66 10.26 4.94
C LEU A 49 0.94 8.76 5.05
N ALA A 50 0.34 7.95 4.18
CA ALA A 50 0.48 6.49 4.18
C ALA A 50 1.82 5.97 3.62
N TRP A 51 2.40 6.62 2.62
CA TRP A 51 3.58 6.12 1.90
C TRP A 51 4.80 7.05 2.01
N GLY A 52 4.75 8.03 2.90
CA GLY A 52 5.88 8.90 3.22
C GLY A 52 5.96 9.23 4.70
N GLU A 53 4.95 9.91 5.25
CA GLU A 53 5.00 10.33 6.68
C GLU A 53 5.03 9.14 7.65
N SER A 54 4.27 8.08 7.38
CA SER A 54 4.31 6.81 8.12
C SER A 54 5.74 6.27 8.25
N TYR A 55 6.49 6.25 7.15
CA TYR A 55 7.87 5.77 7.12
C TYR A 55 8.82 6.67 7.92
N VAL A 56 8.63 8.00 7.88
CA VAL A 56 9.39 8.94 8.71
C VAL A 56 9.17 8.61 10.19
N LEU A 57 7.91 8.46 10.59
CA LEU A 57 7.52 8.17 11.97
C LEU A 57 8.00 6.79 12.46
N GLU A 58 7.89 5.75 11.63
CA GLU A 58 8.45 4.42 11.95
C GLU A 58 9.98 4.48 12.05
N GLY A 59 10.64 5.27 11.19
CA GLY A 59 12.06 5.56 11.28
C GLY A 59 12.46 6.18 12.63
N TYR A 60 11.69 7.16 13.12
CA TYR A 60 11.93 7.74 14.45
C TYR A 60 11.76 6.71 15.58
N ALA A 61 10.77 5.82 15.50
CA ALA A 61 10.58 4.77 16.49
C ALA A 61 11.81 3.83 16.55
N LEU A 62 12.32 3.41 15.39
CA LEU A 62 13.53 2.58 15.27
C LEU A 62 14.79 3.31 15.77
N MET A 63 14.93 4.60 15.44
CA MET A 63 16.05 5.42 15.92
C MET A 63 16.03 5.60 17.44
N TYR A 64 14.85 5.76 18.05
CA TYR A 64 14.72 5.73 19.49
C TYR A 64 15.15 4.37 20.08
N GLN A 65 14.75 3.25 19.46
CA GLN A 65 15.14 1.91 19.94
C GLN A 65 16.67 1.72 19.90
N ALA A 66 17.32 2.21 18.85
CA ALA A 66 18.76 2.13 18.64
C ALA A 66 19.56 3.05 19.59
N THR A 67 19.12 4.29 19.76
CA THR A 67 19.91 5.35 20.42
C THR A 67 19.46 5.65 21.86
N ARG A 68 18.21 5.30 22.20
CA ARG A 68 17.50 5.69 23.43
C ARG A 68 17.31 7.20 23.63
N ASP A 69 17.57 7.98 22.59
CA ASP A 69 17.45 9.44 22.59
C ASP A 69 16.00 9.86 22.39
N THR A 70 15.42 10.54 23.39
CA THR A 70 14.01 10.98 23.35
C THR A 70 13.75 12.05 22.30
N TYR A 71 14.79 12.66 21.70
CA TYR A 71 14.66 13.52 20.54
C TYR A 71 13.73 12.92 19.47
N TYR A 72 13.89 11.63 19.15
CA TYR A 72 13.05 10.97 18.15
C TYR A 72 11.60 10.76 18.63
N LEU A 73 11.36 10.59 19.93
CA LEU A 73 10.01 10.52 20.48
C LEU A 73 9.32 11.88 20.47
N ASP A 74 10.04 12.96 20.75
CA ASP A 74 9.51 14.32 20.65
C ASP A 74 9.11 14.65 19.21
N LYS A 75 9.94 14.21 18.24
CA LYS A 75 9.63 14.29 16.81
C LYS A 75 8.37 13.49 16.44
N MET A 76 8.23 12.26 16.97
CA MET A 76 7.01 11.48 16.77
C MET A 76 5.78 12.19 17.32
N VAL A 77 5.83 12.76 18.53
CA VAL A 77 4.68 13.48 19.12
C VAL A 77 4.25 14.65 18.24
N ASP A 78 5.21 15.50 17.84
CA ASP A 78 4.93 16.65 16.97
C ASP A 78 4.30 16.20 15.65
N HIS A 79 4.86 15.19 14.99
CA HIS A 79 4.38 14.74 13.69
C HIS A 79 3.03 13.99 13.79
N ILE A 80 2.85 13.09 14.76
CA ILE A 80 1.60 12.35 14.96
C ILE A 80 0.46 13.32 15.27
N ASP A 81 0.68 14.35 16.09
CA ASP A 81 -0.35 15.35 16.41
C ASP A 81 -0.87 16.05 15.13
N HIS A 82 0.01 16.37 14.17
CA HIS A 82 -0.38 16.95 12.89
C HIS A 82 -1.12 15.93 12.00
N VAL A 83 -0.67 14.68 11.96
CA VAL A 83 -1.35 13.61 11.22
C VAL A 83 -2.77 13.38 11.77
N LEU A 84 -2.93 13.36 13.10
CA LEU A 84 -4.23 13.23 13.75
C LEU A 84 -5.18 14.40 13.46
N ALA A 85 -4.66 15.63 13.37
CA ALA A 85 -5.44 16.80 12.96
C ALA A 85 -5.91 16.73 11.49
N ASN A 86 -5.32 15.84 10.68
CA ASN A 86 -5.66 15.63 9.28
C ASN A 86 -6.71 14.53 9.02
N ARG A 87 -7.27 13.92 10.06
CA ARG A 87 -8.38 12.96 9.87
C ARG A 87 -9.58 13.62 9.20
N ASP A 88 -10.36 12.83 8.48
CA ASP A 88 -11.55 13.29 7.79
C ASP A 88 -12.56 13.90 8.76
N SER A 89 -12.74 13.27 9.92
CA SER A 89 -13.61 13.74 11.01
C SER A 89 -13.21 15.10 11.59
N GLU A 90 -11.93 15.46 11.54
CA GLU A 90 -11.42 16.75 12.02
C GLU A 90 -11.49 17.83 10.94
N ARG A 91 -11.25 17.44 9.68
CA ARG A 91 -11.30 18.33 8.51
C ARG A 91 -12.72 18.60 8.02
N GLY A 92 -13.70 17.80 8.43
CA GLY A 92 -15.09 17.88 7.96
C GLY A 92 -15.28 17.44 6.51
N VAL A 93 -14.41 16.54 6.03
CA VAL A 93 -14.49 15.98 4.67
C VAL A 93 -15.10 14.58 4.69
N THR A 94 -15.64 14.13 3.56
CA THR A 94 -16.33 12.83 3.46
C THR A 94 -15.70 11.91 2.42
N ASP A 95 -15.90 10.61 2.58
CA ASP A 95 -15.64 9.60 1.56
C ASP A 95 -16.69 9.63 0.43
N TYR A 96 -16.59 8.66 -0.48
CA TYR A 96 -17.53 8.46 -1.60
C TYR A 96 -18.97 8.17 -1.18
N ALA A 97 -19.21 7.69 0.05
CA ALA A 97 -20.52 7.40 0.61
C ALA A 97 -21.11 8.60 1.38
N GLY A 98 -20.36 9.71 1.47
CA GLY A 98 -20.76 10.89 2.23
C GLY A 98 -20.51 10.77 3.73
N ALA A 99 -19.75 9.77 4.18
CA ALA A 99 -19.39 9.58 5.59
C ALA A 99 -18.05 10.27 5.92
N SER A 100 -17.97 10.88 7.10
CA SER A 100 -16.73 11.48 7.63
C SER A 100 -16.18 10.58 8.73
N HIS A 101 -15.04 9.94 8.47
CA HIS A 101 -14.48 8.89 9.33
C HIS A 101 -13.36 9.40 10.23
N PRO A 102 -13.08 8.75 11.37
CA PRO A 102 -11.85 8.98 12.15
C PRO A 102 -10.63 8.34 11.47
N ALA A 103 -10.48 8.52 10.16
CA ALA A 103 -9.42 7.98 9.31
C ALA A 103 -9.03 9.01 8.24
N TRP A 104 -8.22 8.60 7.26
CA TRP A 104 -7.72 9.49 6.20
C TRP A 104 -8.11 8.94 4.84
N ARG A 105 -9.10 9.55 4.19
CA ARG A 105 -9.39 9.23 2.79
C ARG A 105 -8.17 9.53 1.91
N ALA A 106 -8.14 8.89 0.76
CA ALA A 106 -7.33 9.26 -0.37
C ALA A 106 -8.20 9.17 -1.63
N ASP A 107 -7.83 9.90 -2.65
CA ASP A 107 -8.31 9.74 -4.02
C ASP A 107 -7.09 9.55 -4.91
N HIS A 108 -7.25 9.33 -6.22
CA HIS A 108 -6.09 9.19 -7.12
C HIS A 108 -5.11 8.08 -6.65
N HIS A 109 -4.11 7.68 -7.40
CA HIS A 109 -4.30 7.09 -8.71
C HIS A 109 -5.09 5.75 -8.68
N GLN A 110 -5.51 5.26 -7.51
CA GLN A 110 -6.10 3.93 -7.34
C GLN A 110 -7.63 3.92 -7.36
N THR A 111 -8.28 5.10 -7.28
CA THR A 111 -9.74 5.21 -7.35
C THR A 111 -10.22 5.35 -8.79
N VAL A 112 -11.39 4.78 -9.08
CA VAL A 112 -12.11 4.81 -10.35
C VAL A 112 -12.45 6.24 -10.75
N GLY A 113 -12.34 6.53 -12.03
CA GLY A 113 -12.73 7.81 -12.62
C GLY A 113 -14.16 7.76 -13.12
N TYR A 114 -14.93 8.82 -12.85
CA TYR A 114 -16.34 8.94 -13.19
C TYR A 114 -16.58 10.13 -14.13
N GLY A 115 -17.44 9.93 -15.12
CA GLY A 115 -17.96 10.96 -16.02
C GLY A 115 -19.44 10.72 -16.31
N THR A 116 -20.11 11.66 -16.97
CA THR A 116 -21.53 11.51 -17.32
C THR A 116 -21.77 11.92 -18.75
N ILE A 117 -22.31 11.01 -19.55
CA ILE A 117 -22.87 11.34 -20.86
C ILE A 117 -24.29 11.86 -20.64
N ARG A 118 -24.59 13.02 -21.22
CA ARG A 118 -25.88 13.69 -21.10
C ARG A 118 -26.57 13.76 -22.47
N ASP A 119 -27.89 13.85 -22.46
CA ASP A 119 -28.64 14.21 -23.65
C ASP A 119 -28.51 15.71 -23.97
N THR A 120 -29.09 16.15 -25.08
CA THR A 120 -29.07 17.56 -25.50
C THR A 120 -29.79 18.52 -24.55
N ASP A 121 -30.62 18.00 -23.64
CA ASP A 121 -31.32 18.78 -22.62
C ASP A 121 -30.55 18.80 -21.28
N GLY A 122 -29.41 18.10 -21.20
CA GLY A 122 -28.56 18.02 -20.02
C GLY A 122 -28.91 16.88 -19.06
N THR A 123 -29.91 16.05 -19.40
CA THR A 123 -30.32 14.90 -18.59
C THR A 123 -29.25 13.82 -18.64
N PRO A 124 -28.82 13.24 -17.50
CA PRO A 124 -27.90 12.10 -17.48
C PRO A 124 -28.45 10.89 -18.25
N VAL A 125 -27.63 10.33 -19.14
CA VAL A 125 -27.92 9.13 -19.94
C VAL A 125 -27.09 7.96 -19.44
N PHE A 126 -25.76 8.11 -19.48
CA PHE A 126 -24.83 7.06 -19.03
C PHE A 126 -23.81 7.62 -18.04
N GLU A 127 -23.47 6.83 -17.03
CA GLU A 127 -22.24 7.05 -16.27
C GLU A 127 -21.09 6.36 -16.99
N VAL A 128 -20.02 7.11 -17.25
CA VAL A 128 -18.76 6.58 -17.79
C VAL A 128 -17.83 6.32 -16.63
N ARG A 129 -17.24 5.13 -16.58
CA ARG A 129 -16.32 4.72 -15.51
C ARG A 129 -15.02 4.22 -16.11
N SER A 130 -13.88 4.54 -15.50
CA SER A 130 -12.58 3.95 -15.85
C SER A 130 -11.94 3.30 -14.64
N ALA A 131 -11.62 2.01 -14.77
CA ALA A 131 -10.89 1.24 -13.77
C ALA A 131 -9.35 1.33 -13.93
N LEU A 132 -8.86 2.15 -14.87
CA LEU A 132 -7.44 2.37 -15.06
C LEU A 132 -6.90 3.19 -13.88
N ALA A 133 -5.67 2.89 -13.45
CA ALA A 133 -4.99 3.77 -12.53
C ALA A 133 -4.83 5.18 -13.13
N TYR A 134 -4.76 6.22 -12.29
CA TYR A 134 -4.70 7.63 -12.73
C TYR A 134 -5.90 8.01 -13.63
N SER A 135 -7.08 7.47 -13.34
CA SER A 135 -8.27 7.62 -14.18
C SER A 135 -8.74 9.06 -14.33
N ASP A 136 -8.53 9.91 -13.32
CA ASP A 136 -8.81 11.35 -13.33
C ASP A 136 -7.88 12.15 -14.24
N LEU A 137 -6.83 11.53 -14.79
CA LEU A 137 -6.02 12.06 -15.89
C LEU A 137 -6.54 11.59 -17.27
N THR A 138 -7.76 11.04 -17.30
CA THR A 138 -8.47 10.65 -18.53
C THR A 138 -9.49 11.69 -18.92
N THR A 139 -9.44 12.17 -20.16
CA THR A 139 -10.50 12.97 -20.77
C THR A 139 -11.37 12.07 -21.64
N ILE A 140 -12.69 12.16 -21.49
CA ILE A 140 -13.66 11.55 -22.39
C ILE A 140 -14.21 12.58 -23.36
N THR A 141 -14.32 12.21 -24.63
CA THR A 141 -14.87 13.02 -25.72
C THR A 141 -16.07 12.28 -26.32
N ILE A 142 -17.23 12.94 -26.33
CA ILE A 142 -18.46 12.47 -26.94
C ILE A 142 -18.71 13.26 -28.21
N THR A 143 -18.90 12.55 -29.32
CA THR A 143 -19.26 13.15 -30.61
C THR A 143 -20.54 12.50 -31.13
N ARG A 144 -21.45 13.27 -31.71
CA ARG A 144 -22.70 12.73 -32.25
C ARG A 144 -22.43 11.85 -33.48
N GLY A 145 -23.18 10.76 -33.61
CA GLY A 145 -23.18 9.90 -34.77
C GLY A 145 -23.98 10.47 -35.93
N SER A 146 -23.99 9.76 -37.05
CA SER A 146 -24.76 10.19 -38.24
C SER A 146 -26.23 9.79 -38.18
N ASN A 147 -26.59 8.76 -37.41
CA ASN A 147 -27.98 8.35 -37.20
C ASN A 147 -28.51 8.81 -35.84
N PRO A 148 -29.84 8.97 -35.69
CA PRO A 148 -30.43 9.39 -34.43
C PRO A 148 -30.08 8.45 -33.26
N GLY A 149 -29.64 9.06 -32.16
CA GLY A 149 -29.20 8.38 -30.94
C GLY A 149 -27.91 7.58 -31.06
N GLU A 150 -27.19 7.68 -32.18
CA GLU A 150 -25.83 7.17 -32.30
C GLU A 150 -24.79 8.18 -31.81
N PHE A 151 -23.68 7.69 -31.28
CA PHE A 151 -22.56 8.52 -30.85
C PHE A 151 -21.22 7.77 -30.86
N ARG A 152 -20.14 8.53 -30.71
CA ARG A 152 -18.78 8.04 -30.51
C ARG A 152 -18.31 8.45 -29.12
N LEU A 153 -17.73 7.50 -28.39
CA LEU A 153 -17.02 7.71 -27.13
C LEU A 153 -15.52 7.51 -27.38
N GLU A 154 -14.73 8.53 -27.14
CA GLU A 154 -13.28 8.45 -27.10
C GLU A 154 -12.79 8.79 -25.70
N GLY A 155 -11.79 8.06 -25.22
CA GLY A 155 -11.04 8.43 -24.02
C GLY A 155 -9.57 8.62 -24.36
N TYR A 156 -8.90 9.53 -23.67
CA TYR A 156 -7.46 9.71 -23.69
C TYR A 156 -6.93 9.92 -22.28
N ASN A 157 -5.94 9.11 -21.85
CA ASN A 157 -5.27 9.24 -20.56
C ASN A 157 -3.86 9.79 -20.75
N SER A 158 -3.58 10.94 -20.12
CA SER A 158 -2.32 11.66 -20.29
C SER A 158 -1.15 11.06 -19.49
N GLN A 159 -1.42 10.30 -18.42
CA GLN A 159 -0.38 9.64 -17.64
C GLN A 159 0.31 8.52 -18.44
N TYR A 160 -0.48 7.75 -19.17
CA TYR A 160 0.02 6.59 -19.91
C TYR A 160 0.20 6.83 -21.41
N ASP A 161 -0.22 8.00 -21.92
CA ASP A 161 -0.30 8.30 -23.35
C ASP A 161 -1.10 7.21 -24.10
N ARG A 162 -2.33 6.96 -23.65
CA ARG A 162 -3.20 5.89 -24.15
C ARG A 162 -4.58 6.40 -24.52
N SER A 163 -5.17 5.82 -25.55
CA SER A 163 -6.54 6.13 -25.98
C SER A 163 -7.40 4.88 -26.17
N THR A 164 -8.71 5.07 -26.14
CA THR A 164 -9.70 4.03 -26.47
C THR A 164 -10.86 4.70 -27.18
N VAL A 165 -11.33 4.10 -28.28
CA VAL A 165 -12.41 4.64 -29.10
C VAL A 165 -13.48 3.59 -29.32
N HIS A 166 -14.71 3.92 -28.96
CA HIS A 166 -15.91 3.18 -29.30
C HIS A 166 -16.75 4.02 -30.26
N ALA A 167 -16.86 3.57 -31.50
CA ALA A 167 -17.65 4.23 -32.53
C ALA A 167 -19.02 3.56 -32.69
N LEU A 168 -20.00 4.31 -33.22
CA LEU A 168 -21.33 3.80 -33.56
C LEU A 168 -22.07 3.19 -32.36
N LEU A 169 -21.88 3.75 -31.16
CA LEU A 169 -22.64 3.38 -29.97
C LEU A 169 -24.07 3.93 -30.08
N SER A 170 -25.05 3.22 -29.51
CA SER A 170 -26.46 3.65 -29.50
C SER A 170 -26.98 3.86 -28.08
N THR A 171 -27.81 4.89 -27.90
CA THR A 171 -28.58 5.11 -26.67
C THR A 171 -29.80 4.20 -26.53
N ASP A 172 -30.21 3.52 -27.61
CA ASP A 172 -31.40 2.66 -27.65
C ASP A 172 -31.06 1.22 -27.19
N PRO A 173 -31.65 0.71 -26.10
CA PRO A 173 -31.43 -0.66 -25.62
C PRO A 173 -31.85 -1.76 -26.61
N SER A 174 -32.70 -1.45 -27.60
CA SER A 174 -33.10 -2.42 -28.63
C SER A 174 -32.08 -2.57 -29.76
N SER A 175 -31.04 -1.73 -29.78
CA SER A 175 -29.99 -1.76 -30.78
C SER A 175 -28.93 -2.81 -30.46
N ASP A 176 -28.47 -3.55 -31.47
CA ASP A 176 -27.28 -4.42 -31.36
C ASP A 176 -25.98 -3.63 -31.06
N ARG A 177 -26.06 -2.29 -31.10
CA ARG A 177 -25.00 -1.36 -30.73
C ARG A 177 -25.29 -0.62 -29.43
N TYR A 178 -26.20 -1.13 -28.59
CA TYR A 178 -26.48 -0.51 -27.30
C TYR A 178 -25.17 -0.27 -26.53
N ALA A 179 -25.00 0.96 -26.05
CA ALA A 179 -23.70 1.45 -25.61
C ALA A 179 -23.12 0.63 -24.45
N VAL A 180 -23.96 0.28 -23.47
CA VAL A 180 -23.54 -0.49 -22.28
C VAL A 180 -23.00 -1.85 -22.69
N ASP A 181 -23.74 -2.59 -23.52
CA ASP A 181 -23.38 -3.93 -23.94
C ASP A 181 -22.15 -3.91 -24.86
N THR A 182 -22.07 -2.95 -25.77
CA THR A 182 -20.96 -2.84 -26.73
C THR A 182 -19.64 -2.52 -26.02
N VAL A 183 -19.64 -1.56 -25.07
CA VAL A 183 -18.44 -1.22 -24.29
C VAL A 183 -18.03 -2.38 -23.39
N THR A 184 -19.01 -3.04 -22.75
CA THR A 184 -18.76 -4.18 -21.87
C THR A 184 -18.18 -5.36 -22.64
N ALA A 185 -18.82 -5.78 -23.74
CA ALA A 185 -18.35 -6.87 -24.60
C ALA A 185 -16.96 -6.62 -25.20
N GLY A 186 -16.65 -5.34 -25.50
CA GLY A 186 -15.33 -4.93 -25.94
C GLY A 186 -14.24 -5.27 -24.92
N PHE A 187 -14.50 -5.02 -23.62
CA PHE A 187 -13.54 -4.95 -22.50
C PHE A 187 -12.41 -5.99 -22.53
N LYS A 188 -12.73 -7.26 -22.79
CA LYS A 188 -11.74 -8.38 -22.82
C LYS A 188 -10.75 -8.25 -23.97
N THR A 189 -11.20 -7.84 -25.15
CA THR A 189 -10.38 -7.70 -26.35
C THR A 189 -9.54 -6.41 -26.35
N GLU A 190 -9.63 -5.64 -25.26
CA GLU A 190 -9.11 -4.29 -25.19
C GLU A 190 -7.72 -4.14 -24.56
N THR A 191 -7.28 -5.12 -23.81
CA THR A 191 -6.02 -5.08 -23.04
C THR A 191 -4.83 -5.46 -23.93
N PRO A 192 -3.61 -4.86 -23.81
CA PRO A 192 -3.07 -4.06 -22.68
C PRO A 192 -2.93 -2.53 -22.89
N GLY A 193 -3.34 -1.98 -24.04
CA GLY A 193 -3.13 -0.55 -24.37
C GLY A 193 -4.29 0.41 -24.06
N ARG A 194 -5.32 -0.01 -23.31
CA ARG A 194 -6.62 0.69 -23.23
C ARG A 194 -6.99 1.21 -21.85
N LEU A 195 -8.09 1.97 -21.81
CA LEU A 195 -8.52 2.80 -20.68
C LEU A 195 -9.48 2.13 -19.69
N LEU A 196 -9.78 0.83 -19.88
CA LEU A 196 -10.64 0.04 -18.99
C LEU A 196 -12.00 0.72 -18.73
N LEU A 197 -12.67 1.15 -19.80
CA LEU A 197 -13.95 1.86 -19.72
C LEU A 197 -15.11 0.90 -19.50
N THR A 198 -16.08 1.32 -18.69
CA THR A 198 -17.41 0.70 -18.60
C THR A 198 -18.47 1.79 -18.61
N LEU A 199 -19.69 1.44 -19.03
CA LEU A 199 -20.86 2.32 -18.97
C LEU A 199 -21.91 1.76 -18.01
N ARG A 200 -22.70 2.65 -17.41
CA ARG A 200 -23.91 2.29 -16.64
C ARG A 200 -25.08 3.16 -17.12
N GLU A 201 -26.20 2.54 -17.43
CA GLU A 201 -27.46 3.23 -17.73
C GLU A 201 -27.96 3.98 -16.49
N LEU A 202 -28.33 5.26 -16.66
CA LEU A 202 -28.84 6.11 -15.58
C LEU A 202 -30.33 6.40 -15.71
N ARG A 203 -30.95 6.14 -16.86
CA ARG A 203 -32.36 6.41 -17.11
C ARG A 203 -33.24 5.28 -16.59
N GLN A 204 -34.39 5.64 -16.03
CA GLN A 204 -35.37 4.66 -15.55
C GLN A 204 -36.07 3.92 -16.70
N ASP A 205 -36.49 4.68 -17.73
CA ASP A 205 -37.14 4.15 -18.94
C ASP A 205 -36.26 4.48 -20.16
N PRO A 206 -35.22 3.67 -20.43
CA PRO A 206 -34.26 3.97 -21.48
C PRO A 206 -34.88 3.81 -22.87
N GLY A 207 -34.72 4.84 -23.70
CA GLY A 207 -35.09 4.84 -25.11
C GLY A 207 -34.07 5.59 -25.95
N ARG A 208 -34.35 5.78 -27.24
CA ARG A 208 -33.45 6.56 -28.10
C ARG A 208 -33.48 8.05 -27.74
N VAL A 209 -32.31 8.61 -27.44
CA VAL A 209 -32.09 10.05 -27.19
C VAL A 209 -30.83 10.54 -27.89
N GLU A 210 -30.80 11.82 -28.26
CA GLU A 210 -29.59 12.47 -28.78
C GLU A 210 -28.65 12.86 -27.64
N VAL A 211 -27.39 12.46 -27.72
CA VAL A 211 -26.39 12.89 -26.74
C VAL A 211 -25.85 14.29 -27.07
N ALA A 212 -25.48 15.02 -26.02
CA ALA A 212 -24.69 16.24 -26.14
C ALA A 212 -23.23 15.88 -26.45
N GLU A 213 -22.60 16.67 -27.31
CA GLU A 213 -21.16 16.58 -27.54
C GLU A 213 -20.43 17.23 -26.36
N THR A 214 -19.37 16.58 -25.88
CA THR A 214 -18.59 17.09 -24.75
C THR A 214 -17.15 16.59 -24.81
N ALA A 215 -16.25 17.27 -24.11
CA ALA A 215 -14.89 16.83 -23.82
C ALA A 215 -14.57 17.20 -22.36
N GLU A 216 -14.62 16.22 -21.46
CA GLU A 216 -14.52 16.45 -20.01
C GLU A 216 -13.58 15.43 -19.35
N PRO A 217 -12.79 15.85 -18.33
CA PRO A 217 -12.01 14.92 -17.54
C PRO A 217 -12.92 14.03 -16.68
N LEU A 218 -12.50 12.79 -16.44
CA LEU A 218 -13.09 11.95 -15.41
C LEU A 218 -12.70 12.48 -14.02
N VAL A 219 -13.55 12.20 -13.04
CA VAL A 219 -13.36 12.61 -11.64
C VAL A 219 -13.19 11.38 -10.77
N SER A 220 -12.09 11.32 -10.01
CA SER A 220 -11.87 10.32 -8.98
C SER A 220 -12.55 10.71 -7.67
N ARG A 221 -13.23 9.76 -7.02
CA ARG A 221 -13.88 9.97 -5.71
C ARG A 221 -12.95 9.54 -4.56
N PRO A 222 -13.04 10.17 -3.38
CA PRO A 222 -12.24 9.78 -2.23
C PRO A 222 -12.72 8.49 -1.57
N TYR A 223 -11.79 7.70 -1.04
CA TYR A 223 -12.01 6.44 -0.35
C TYR A 223 -11.00 6.27 0.79
N VAL A 224 -11.41 5.66 1.90
CA VAL A 224 -10.50 5.30 2.99
C VAL A 224 -9.94 3.91 2.72
N PHE A 225 -8.65 3.84 2.38
CA PHE A 225 -7.97 2.58 2.10
C PHE A 225 -7.43 1.94 3.37
N GLU A 226 -7.68 0.65 3.57
CA GLU A 226 -7.23 -0.15 4.71
C GLU A 226 -5.70 -0.19 4.81
N VAL A 227 -5.03 -0.31 3.66
CA VAL A 227 -3.56 -0.29 3.59
C VAL A 227 -3.00 1.06 4.02
N HIS A 228 -3.67 2.16 3.67
CA HIS A 228 -3.25 3.50 4.07
C HIS A 228 -3.47 3.72 5.56
N THR A 229 -4.65 3.36 6.07
CA THR A 229 -4.93 3.40 7.50
C THR A 229 -3.90 2.61 8.28
N GLY A 230 -3.58 1.38 7.82
CA GLY A 230 -2.59 0.51 8.43
C GLY A 230 -1.21 1.17 8.57
N GLN A 231 -0.69 1.73 7.47
CA GLN A 231 0.58 2.45 7.47
C GLN A 231 0.56 3.69 8.38
N ILE A 232 -0.51 4.48 8.36
CA ILE A 232 -0.60 5.73 9.11
C ILE A 232 -0.62 5.47 10.63
N VAL A 233 -1.37 4.46 11.09
CA VAL A 233 -1.58 4.23 12.52
C VAL A 233 -0.53 3.32 13.17
N GLN A 234 0.23 2.56 12.37
CA GLN A 234 1.32 1.74 12.88
C GLN A 234 2.30 2.51 13.78
N PRO A 235 2.90 3.66 13.36
CA PRO A 235 3.82 4.40 14.22
C PRO A 235 3.18 4.95 15.50
N MET A 236 1.87 5.23 15.48
CA MET A 236 1.12 5.69 16.67
C MET A 236 1.13 4.61 17.75
N LEU A 237 0.91 3.35 17.34
CA LEU A 237 0.93 2.20 18.24
C LEU A 237 2.34 1.80 18.66
N LEU A 238 3.35 1.96 17.79
CA LEU A 238 4.75 1.79 18.15
C LEU A 238 5.16 2.79 19.24
N PHE A 239 4.76 4.06 19.12
CA PHE A 239 4.96 5.07 20.17
C PHE A 239 4.33 4.63 21.50
N ALA A 240 3.04 4.27 21.49
CA ALA A 240 2.33 3.84 22.69
C ALA A 240 3.00 2.63 23.35
N ARG A 241 3.48 1.67 22.54
CA ARG A 241 4.23 0.51 23.00
C ARG A 241 5.58 0.86 23.62
N LEU A 242 6.33 1.78 23.02
CA LEU A 242 7.61 2.24 23.57
C LEU A 242 7.40 2.91 24.93
N VAL A 243 6.40 3.80 25.04
CA VAL A 243 6.08 4.49 26.29
C VAL A 243 5.69 3.51 27.40
N ARG A 244 4.83 2.52 27.10
CA ARG A 244 4.39 1.51 28.08
C ARG A 244 5.48 0.50 28.46
N ALA A 245 6.49 0.32 27.62
CA ALA A 245 7.58 -0.63 27.88
C ALA A 245 8.67 -0.07 28.81
N GLU A 246 8.70 1.24 29.05
CA GLU A 246 9.75 1.90 29.84
C GLU A 246 9.17 2.81 30.92
N ASP A 247 9.40 2.47 32.19
CA ASP A 247 8.90 3.23 33.36
C ASP A 247 9.22 4.74 33.27
N ARG A 248 10.42 5.09 32.76
CA ARG A 248 10.85 6.49 32.60
C ARG A 248 9.98 7.28 31.61
N LEU A 249 9.50 6.62 30.55
CA LEU A 249 8.66 7.25 29.54
C LEU A 249 7.23 7.34 30.04
N GLN A 250 6.75 6.29 30.71
CA GLN A 250 5.43 6.29 31.34
C GLN A 250 5.31 7.33 32.47
N ALA A 251 6.41 7.62 33.18
CA ALA A 251 6.46 8.69 34.18
C ALA A 251 6.43 10.10 33.57
N ASN A 252 6.67 10.26 32.27
CA ASN A 252 6.51 11.54 31.58
C ASN A 252 5.02 11.74 31.23
N PRO A 253 4.32 12.73 31.83
CA PRO A 253 2.88 12.90 31.64
C PRO A 253 2.50 13.25 30.19
N THR A 254 3.36 13.93 29.44
CA THR A 254 3.14 14.21 28.02
C THR A 254 3.14 12.92 27.22
N TYR A 255 4.16 12.07 27.39
CA TYR A 255 4.23 10.80 26.66
C TYR A 255 3.13 9.84 27.06
N ALA A 256 2.83 9.72 28.36
CA ALA A 256 1.75 8.86 28.84
C ALA A 256 0.39 9.28 28.25
N SER A 257 0.05 10.58 28.29
CA SER A 257 -1.21 11.07 27.72
C SER A 257 -1.29 10.91 26.20
N ARG A 258 -0.19 11.17 25.47
CA ARG A 258 -0.12 10.95 24.03
C ARG A 258 -0.21 9.48 23.66
N ALA A 259 0.42 8.58 24.42
CA ALA A 259 0.33 7.14 24.18
C ALA A 259 -1.12 6.62 24.23
N GLU A 260 -1.91 7.07 25.21
CA GLU A 260 -3.32 6.69 25.29
C GLU A 260 -4.16 7.30 24.16
N LEU A 261 -3.95 8.60 23.85
CA LEU A 261 -4.62 9.27 22.73
C LEU A 261 -4.34 8.56 21.39
N TYR A 262 -3.08 8.19 21.15
CA TYR A 262 -2.63 7.57 19.92
C TYR A 262 -3.15 6.14 19.80
N LEU A 263 -3.21 5.40 20.91
CA LEU A 263 -3.84 4.08 20.96
C LEU A 263 -5.33 4.16 20.60
N GLU A 264 -6.08 5.08 21.20
CA GLU A 264 -7.51 5.25 20.95
C GLU A 264 -7.77 5.66 19.48
N ALA A 265 -7.02 6.64 18.98
CA ALA A 265 -7.17 7.10 17.60
C ALA A 265 -6.87 5.99 16.58
N ALA A 266 -5.82 5.21 16.82
CA ALA A 266 -5.47 4.07 15.98
C ALA A 266 -6.56 2.99 16.01
N ALA A 267 -7.10 2.66 17.18
CA ALA A 267 -8.18 1.68 17.32
C ALA A 267 -9.44 2.13 16.55
N ASN A 268 -9.83 3.40 16.67
CA ASN A 268 -10.97 3.98 15.96
C ASN A 268 -10.77 3.94 14.43
N ALA A 269 -9.57 4.26 13.94
CA ALA A 269 -9.26 4.21 12.52
C ALA A 269 -9.27 2.76 11.98
N VAL A 270 -8.71 1.79 12.72
CA VAL A 270 -8.75 0.37 12.34
C VAL A 270 -10.20 -0.14 12.27
N ALA A 271 -11.08 0.30 13.19
CA ALA A 271 -12.47 -0.11 13.23
C ALA A 271 -13.30 0.33 12.00
N VAL A 272 -12.88 1.38 11.28
CA VAL A 272 -13.50 1.79 10.00
C VAL A 272 -13.51 0.64 8.99
N HIS A 273 -12.52 -0.25 9.08
CA HIS A 273 -12.34 -1.37 8.16
C HIS A 273 -12.99 -2.69 8.66
N ASP A 274 -13.70 -2.69 9.80
CA ASP A 274 -14.39 -3.90 10.29
C ASP A 274 -15.36 -4.53 9.27
N PRO A 275 -16.14 -3.74 8.50
CA PRO A 275 -17.02 -4.31 7.46
C PRO A 275 -16.29 -5.02 6.31
N GLU A 276 -14.98 -4.83 6.17
CA GLU A 276 -14.15 -5.40 5.09
C GLU A 276 -13.52 -6.74 5.50
N PHE A 277 -13.43 -7.06 6.79
CA PHE A 277 -12.82 -8.30 7.25
C PHE A 277 -13.68 -9.53 6.90
N ARG A 278 -13.02 -10.58 6.42
CA ARG A 278 -13.60 -11.89 6.12
C ARG A 278 -12.74 -12.98 6.72
N MET A 279 -13.38 -14.11 7.02
CA MET A 279 -12.70 -15.31 7.46
C MET A 279 -13.34 -16.53 6.81
N ASP A 280 -12.53 -17.45 6.29
CA ASP A 280 -13.03 -18.70 5.72
C ASP A 280 -13.24 -19.79 6.79
N GLN A 281 -13.73 -20.96 6.35
CA GLN A 281 -14.08 -22.07 7.25
C GLN A 281 -12.86 -22.70 7.93
N GLU A 282 -11.68 -22.56 7.34
CA GLU A 282 -10.41 -23.02 7.91
C GLU A 282 -9.71 -21.92 8.74
N GLY A 283 -10.40 -20.80 8.95
CA GLY A 283 -9.97 -19.71 9.80
C GLY A 283 -8.87 -18.83 9.20
N ARG A 284 -8.72 -18.80 7.87
CA ARG A 284 -7.87 -17.80 7.18
C ARG A 284 -8.62 -16.49 7.11
N GLY A 285 -7.98 -15.43 7.59
CA GLY A 285 -8.52 -14.07 7.58
C GLY A 285 -7.98 -13.27 6.39
N TYR A 286 -8.81 -12.42 5.81
CA TYR A 286 -8.43 -11.50 4.73
C TYR A 286 -9.36 -10.29 4.75
N TYR A 287 -9.01 -9.24 4.00
CA TYR A 287 -9.88 -8.09 3.80
C TYR A 287 -10.39 -8.07 2.37
N MET A 288 -11.61 -7.59 2.21
CA MET A 288 -12.32 -7.47 0.94
C MET A 288 -12.87 -6.06 0.81
N THR A 289 -12.50 -5.36 -0.25
CA THR A 289 -13.06 -4.05 -0.56
C THR A 289 -14.58 -4.14 -0.77
N GLN A 290 -15.32 -3.15 -0.27
CA GLN A 290 -16.77 -3.08 -0.45
C GLN A 290 -17.18 -3.02 -1.93
N VAL A 291 -18.35 -3.59 -2.25
CA VAL A 291 -18.84 -3.76 -3.63
C VAL A 291 -19.09 -2.45 -4.39
N ASP A 292 -19.30 -1.36 -3.65
CA ASP A 292 -19.59 -0.01 -4.13
C ASP A 292 -18.42 0.97 -3.95
N ALA A 293 -17.31 0.53 -3.34
CA ALA A 293 -16.13 1.35 -3.18
C ALA A 293 -15.59 1.80 -4.55
N PRO A 294 -15.12 3.05 -4.69
CA PRO A 294 -14.74 3.61 -5.98
C PRO A 294 -13.32 3.17 -6.37
N VAL A 295 -13.01 1.88 -6.33
CA VAL A 295 -11.72 1.31 -6.72
C VAL A 295 -11.94 0.15 -7.68
N TRP A 296 -10.97 -0.12 -8.54
CA TRP A 296 -11.16 -1.12 -9.61
C TRP A 296 -11.49 -2.52 -9.07
N HIS A 297 -11.00 -2.84 -7.87
CA HIS A 297 -11.16 -4.11 -7.18
C HIS A 297 -12.33 -4.08 -6.16
N ALA A 298 -13.36 -3.26 -6.38
CA ALA A 298 -14.56 -3.30 -5.56
C ALA A 298 -15.18 -4.71 -5.56
N GLY A 299 -15.48 -5.24 -4.37
CA GLY A 299 -16.12 -6.54 -4.19
C GLY A 299 -15.19 -7.77 -4.23
N MET A 300 -13.87 -7.59 -4.30
CA MET A 300 -12.90 -8.70 -4.24
C MET A 300 -11.94 -8.56 -3.05
N ASP A 301 -11.27 -9.66 -2.72
CA ASP A 301 -10.20 -9.68 -1.73
C ASP A 301 -9.10 -8.67 -2.07
N ASN A 302 -8.41 -8.18 -1.05
CA ASN A 302 -7.30 -7.25 -1.18
C ASN A 302 -5.97 -8.01 -1.25
N PRO A 303 -4.91 -7.42 -1.83
CA PRO A 303 -3.58 -8.03 -1.87
C PRO A 303 -3.07 -8.41 -0.46
N ILE A 304 -2.14 -9.36 -0.39
CA ILE A 304 -1.59 -9.81 0.89
C ILE A 304 -0.98 -8.64 1.67
N ASN A 305 -0.10 -7.88 1.00
CA ASN A 305 0.56 -6.74 1.60
C ASN A 305 -0.41 -5.64 2.07
N HIS A 306 -1.58 -5.51 1.44
CA HIS A 306 -2.58 -4.53 1.84
C HIS A 306 -3.21 -4.89 3.19
N PHE A 307 -3.78 -6.08 3.29
CA PHE A 307 -4.42 -6.49 4.54
C PHE A 307 -3.41 -6.75 5.65
N LEU A 308 -2.15 -7.07 5.32
CA LEU A 308 -1.09 -7.16 6.32
C LEU A 308 -0.57 -5.80 6.76
N ALA A 309 -0.64 -4.75 5.94
CA ALA A 309 -0.38 -3.39 6.40
C ALA A 309 -1.35 -2.96 7.50
N LEU A 310 -2.63 -3.33 7.40
CA LEU A 310 -3.60 -3.18 8.50
C LEU A 310 -3.42 -4.24 9.60
N GLY A 311 -2.94 -5.43 9.25
CA GLY A 311 -2.60 -6.50 10.20
C GLY A 311 -1.52 -6.10 11.21
N ARG A 312 -0.53 -5.30 10.81
CA ARG A 312 0.54 -4.78 11.68
C ARG A 312 -0.01 -4.01 12.90
N PRO A 313 -0.85 -2.96 12.72
CA PRO A 313 -1.45 -2.29 13.87
C PRO A 313 -2.44 -3.18 14.62
N ILE A 314 -3.13 -4.12 13.99
CA ILE A 314 -3.97 -5.10 14.71
C ILE A 314 -3.14 -5.95 15.68
N VAL A 315 -1.92 -6.36 15.30
CA VAL A 315 -0.99 -7.03 16.21
C VAL A 315 -0.62 -6.12 17.38
N GLN A 316 -0.31 -4.84 17.13
CA GLN A 316 0.04 -3.91 18.19
C GLN A 316 -1.15 -3.63 19.13
N LEU A 317 -2.37 -3.51 18.59
CA LEU A 317 -3.59 -3.38 19.38
C LEU A 317 -3.78 -4.59 20.29
N ALA A 318 -3.65 -5.81 19.75
CA ALA A 318 -3.71 -7.04 20.55
C ALA A 318 -2.70 -7.04 21.71
N VAL A 319 -1.46 -6.61 21.44
CA VAL A 319 -0.40 -6.51 22.46
C VAL A 319 -0.70 -5.43 23.51
N LEU A 320 -1.22 -4.28 23.10
CA LEU A 320 -1.42 -3.12 23.97
C LEU A 320 -2.70 -3.22 24.79
N THR A 321 -3.77 -3.83 24.27
CA THR A 321 -5.07 -3.90 24.95
C THR A 321 -5.31 -5.25 25.60
N GLY A 322 -4.66 -6.31 25.12
CA GLY A 322 -4.98 -7.68 25.52
C GLY A 322 -6.33 -8.18 24.99
N ASP A 323 -6.96 -7.47 24.04
CA ASP A 323 -8.23 -7.87 23.45
C ASP A 323 -8.05 -9.09 22.53
N ALA A 324 -8.74 -10.18 22.87
CA ALA A 324 -8.70 -11.43 22.13
C ALA A 324 -9.18 -11.28 20.68
N ASN A 325 -10.10 -10.36 20.38
CA ASN A 325 -10.59 -10.15 19.02
C ASN A 325 -9.47 -9.70 18.08
N TYR A 326 -8.59 -8.81 18.53
CA TYR A 326 -7.42 -8.41 17.75
C TYR A 326 -6.41 -9.54 17.61
N ALA A 327 -6.18 -10.32 18.67
CA ALA A 327 -5.28 -11.48 18.62
C ALA A 327 -5.78 -12.57 17.66
N ASP A 328 -7.08 -12.86 17.68
CA ASP A 328 -7.74 -13.82 16.79
C ASP A 328 -7.69 -13.34 15.34
N ARG A 329 -7.97 -12.06 15.11
CA ARG A 329 -7.87 -11.46 13.77
C ARG A 329 -6.43 -11.49 13.24
N ALA A 330 -5.45 -11.10 14.05
CA ALA A 330 -4.03 -11.19 13.68
C ALA A 330 -3.62 -12.64 13.37
N THR A 331 -4.11 -13.61 14.15
CA THR A 331 -3.83 -15.03 13.93
C THR A 331 -4.47 -15.54 12.63
N ALA A 332 -5.67 -15.07 12.29
CA ALA A 332 -6.33 -15.40 11.04
C ALA A 332 -5.56 -14.85 9.83
N LEU A 333 -5.07 -13.60 9.90
CA LEU A 333 -4.22 -12.99 8.87
C LEU A 333 -2.87 -13.73 8.73
N ALA A 334 -2.24 -14.10 9.86
CA ALA A 334 -1.00 -14.89 9.87
C ALA A 334 -1.17 -16.27 9.24
N ARG A 335 -2.34 -16.91 9.41
CA ARG A 335 -2.66 -18.17 8.74
C ARG A 335 -2.74 -17.99 7.23
N THR A 336 -3.37 -16.92 6.75
CA THR A 336 -3.42 -16.61 5.32
C THR A 336 -2.03 -16.39 4.73
N LEU A 337 -1.19 -15.59 5.38
CA LEU A 337 0.19 -15.39 4.94
C LEU A 337 0.96 -16.71 4.87
N ARG A 338 0.90 -17.52 5.94
CA ARG A 338 1.64 -18.79 6.01
C ARG A 338 1.18 -19.78 4.93
N ASP A 339 -0.12 -19.93 4.74
CA ASP A 339 -0.71 -20.82 3.74
C ASP A 339 -0.41 -20.35 2.31
N SER A 340 -0.09 -19.06 2.13
CA SER A 340 0.29 -18.50 0.83
C SER A 340 1.76 -18.72 0.48
N MET A 341 2.60 -19.14 1.43
CA MET A 341 4.03 -19.37 1.23
C MET A 341 4.36 -20.79 0.76
N THR A 342 5.10 -20.88 -0.35
CA THR A 342 5.70 -22.12 -0.84
C THR A 342 7.19 -22.15 -0.51
N THR A 343 7.71 -23.33 -0.15
CA THR A 343 9.13 -23.51 0.15
C THR A 343 9.95 -23.73 -1.12
N VAL A 344 11.05 -22.98 -1.26
CA VAL A 344 12.07 -23.16 -2.29
C VAL A 344 13.42 -23.28 -1.59
N GLY A 345 13.94 -24.51 -1.47
CA GLY A 345 15.10 -24.78 -0.61
C GLY A 345 14.81 -24.43 0.85
N ASP A 346 15.62 -23.55 1.43
CA ASP A 346 15.40 -23.02 2.78
C ASP A 346 14.55 -21.74 2.81
N ALA A 347 14.30 -21.12 1.65
CA ALA A 347 13.51 -19.90 1.51
C ALA A 347 11.99 -20.16 1.40
N TYR A 348 11.22 -19.08 1.59
CA TYR A 348 9.81 -18.98 1.15
C TYR A 348 9.65 -18.08 -0.06
N VAL A 349 8.71 -18.41 -0.93
CA VAL A 349 8.18 -17.53 -1.98
C VAL A 349 6.66 -17.48 -1.85
N TRP A 350 6.05 -16.34 -2.13
CA TRP A 350 4.60 -16.17 -2.07
C TRP A 350 4.11 -15.19 -3.15
N PRO A 351 2.85 -15.31 -3.58
CA PRO A 351 2.25 -14.40 -4.55
C PRO A 351 1.78 -13.10 -3.91
N TYR A 352 1.61 -12.05 -4.74
CA TYR A 352 1.03 -10.77 -4.34
C TYR A 352 -0.44 -10.89 -3.90
N TRP A 353 -1.21 -11.70 -4.64
CA TRP A 353 -2.58 -12.08 -4.29
C TRP A 353 -2.59 -13.48 -3.70
N TRP A 354 -3.31 -13.69 -2.60
CA TRP A 354 -3.44 -15.03 -2.03
C TRP A 354 -4.16 -15.98 -2.99
N GLN A 355 -3.78 -17.27 -2.96
CA GLN A 355 -4.14 -18.24 -4.01
C GLN A 355 -5.65 -18.53 -4.11
N ARG A 356 -6.41 -18.22 -3.06
CA ARG A 356 -7.86 -18.39 -3.03
C ARG A 356 -8.63 -17.13 -3.47
N GLY A 357 -7.91 -16.04 -3.74
CA GLY A 357 -8.49 -14.76 -4.12
C GLY A 357 -8.99 -14.71 -5.56
N ASP A 358 -10.00 -13.87 -5.80
CA ASP A 358 -10.57 -13.64 -7.13
C ASP A 358 -9.51 -13.05 -8.09
N ALA A 359 -8.65 -12.14 -7.62
CA ALA A 359 -7.61 -11.54 -8.46
C ALA A 359 -6.51 -12.55 -8.85
N TYR A 360 -6.15 -13.46 -7.94
CA TYR A 360 -5.21 -14.54 -8.23
C TYR A 360 -5.75 -15.49 -9.31
N ASN A 361 -7.04 -15.82 -9.24
CA ASN A 361 -7.69 -16.78 -10.12
C ASN A 361 -8.24 -16.17 -11.41
N GLY A 362 -8.45 -14.84 -11.45
CA GLY A 362 -9.12 -14.15 -12.54
C GLY A 362 -10.60 -14.49 -12.66
N TRP A 363 -11.31 -13.75 -13.51
CA TRP A 363 -12.72 -14.02 -13.83
C TRP A 363 -13.05 -13.58 -15.25
N ASP A 364 -14.11 -14.18 -15.81
CA ASP A 364 -14.63 -13.83 -17.13
C ASP A 364 -15.83 -12.87 -17.05
N ILE A 365 -16.17 -12.27 -18.18
CA ILE A 365 -17.22 -11.26 -18.34
C ILE A 365 -18.61 -11.76 -17.95
N ASP A 366 -18.85 -13.07 -18.05
CA ASP A 366 -20.13 -13.71 -17.71
C ASP A 366 -20.32 -13.91 -16.20
N GLY A 367 -19.27 -13.70 -15.40
CA GLY A 367 -19.28 -13.81 -13.95
C GLY A 367 -18.44 -12.73 -13.29
N PRO A 368 -18.78 -11.44 -13.48
CA PRO A 368 -17.95 -10.33 -13.03
C PRO A 368 -17.91 -10.27 -11.49
N ARG A 369 -16.72 -10.04 -10.94
CA ARG A 369 -16.50 -9.83 -9.50
C ARG A 369 -16.59 -8.36 -9.09
N SER A 370 -16.25 -7.46 -10.02
CA SER A 370 -16.31 -6.01 -9.83
C SER A 370 -17.17 -5.37 -10.92
N GLN A 371 -18.00 -4.41 -10.51
CA GLN A 371 -18.81 -3.60 -11.43
C GLN A 371 -17.97 -2.65 -12.32
N TYR A 372 -16.72 -2.38 -11.93
CA TYR A 372 -15.78 -1.54 -12.67
C TYR A 372 -14.86 -2.36 -13.56
N ARG A 373 -14.69 -3.63 -13.22
CA ARG A 373 -13.78 -4.54 -13.90
C ARG A 373 -14.48 -5.86 -14.23
N PRO A 374 -15.28 -5.89 -15.30
CA PRO A 374 -16.09 -7.06 -15.64
C PRO A 374 -15.26 -8.27 -16.07
N TRP A 375 -14.02 -8.07 -16.51
CA TRP A 375 -13.07 -9.14 -16.83
C TRP A 375 -11.69 -8.86 -16.21
N TYR A 376 -11.03 -9.90 -15.71
CA TYR A 376 -9.66 -9.81 -15.22
C TYR A 376 -8.90 -11.12 -15.47
N PRO A 377 -7.73 -11.10 -16.12
CA PRO A 377 -6.93 -12.31 -16.25
C PRO A 377 -6.33 -12.69 -14.87
N PRO A 378 -6.05 -13.98 -14.64
CA PRO A 378 -5.38 -14.43 -13.43
C PRO A 378 -4.08 -13.65 -13.19
N ASN A 379 -3.87 -13.16 -11.97
CA ASN A 379 -2.64 -12.47 -11.57
C ASN A 379 -1.91 -13.25 -10.49
N GLN A 380 -0.99 -14.09 -10.92
CA GLN A 380 -0.22 -15.00 -10.06
C GLN A 380 1.23 -14.52 -9.89
N VAL A 381 1.47 -13.22 -10.06
CA VAL A 381 2.80 -12.62 -9.95
C VAL A 381 3.29 -12.79 -8.50
N PRO A 382 4.57 -13.19 -8.31
CA PRO A 382 5.19 -13.21 -6.99
C PRO A 382 5.13 -11.85 -6.30
N GLU A 383 5.15 -11.85 -4.98
CA GLU A 383 5.29 -10.61 -4.22
C GLU A 383 6.59 -9.90 -4.60
N ASP A 384 6.54 -8.56 -4.68
CA ASP A 384 7.74 -7.78 -4.96
C ASP A 384 8.48 -7.40 -3.67
N THR A 385 9.80 -7.23 -3.78
CA THR A 385 10.71 -6.98 -2.65
C THR A 385 10.33 -5.74 -1.82
N SER A 386 9.68 -4.74 -2.45
CA SER A 386 9.26 -3.51 -1.77
C SER A 386 7.99 -3.70 -0.96
N HIS A 387 7.02 -4.48 -1.44
CA HIS A 387 5.79 -4.78 -0.71
C HIS A 387 5.98 -5.92 0.29
N ALA A 388 6.78 -6.92 -0.05
CA ALA A 388 7.13 -8.05 0.81
C ALA A 388 7.70 -7.65 2.18
N GLN A 389 8.34 -6.47 2.28
CA GLN A 389 8.79 -5.95 3.58
C GLN A 389 7.62 -5.74 4.57
N ILE A 390 6.42 -5.41 4.08
CA ILE A 390 5.22 -5.26 4.91
C ILE A 390 4.83 -6.62 5.49
N ASP A 391 4.85 -7.66 4.67
CA ASP A 391 4.52 -9.04 5.06
C ASP A 391 5.53 -9.59 6.07
N VAL A 392 6.81 -9.33 5.83
CA VAL A 392 7.92 -9.68 6.73
C VAL A 392 7.78 -8.95 8.06
N ASN A 393 7.52 -7.64 8.05
CA ASN A 393 7.34 -6.86 9.26
C ASN A 393 6.11 -7.32 10.05
N PHE A 394 5.00 -7.63 9.37
CA PHE A 394 3.86 -8.28 10.00
C PHE A 394 4.24 -9.60 10.67
N ALA A 395 4.96 -10.49 9.97
CA ALA A 395 5.38 -11.78 10.53
C ALA A 395 6.28 -11.61 11.77
N ILE A 396 7.23 -10.68 11.72
CA ILE A 396 8.11 -10.34 12.85
C ILE A 396 7.30 -9.81 14.03
N GLU A 397 6.41 -8.85 13.79
CA GLU A 397 5.56 -8.24 14.80
C GLU A 397 4.64 -9.28 15.44
N TYR A 398 4.00 -10.13 14.63
CA TYR A 398 3.13 -11.23 15.07
C TYR A 398 3.90 -12.19 15.98
N VAL A 399 5.03 -12.73 15.52
CA VAL A 399 5.84 -13.68 16.29
C VAL A 399 6.36 -13.07 17.59
N ARG A 400 6.76 -11.79 17.58
CA ARG A 400 7.15 -11.06 18.80
C ARG A 400 5.95 -10.82 19.73
N GLY A 401 4.76 -10.65 19.17
CA GLY A 401 3.49 -10.41 19.86
C GLY A 401 2.92 -11.65 20.55
N LEU A 402 3.24 -12.86 20.07
CA LEU A 402 2.70 -14.13 20.59
C LEU A 402 2.77 -14.29 22.12
N ARG A 403 3.80 -13.73 22.78
CA ARG A 403 3.93 -13.78 24.24
C ARG A 403 2.82 -13.06 25.01
N PHE A 404 2.08 -12.20 24.34
CA PHE A 404 0.94 -11.44 24.88
C PHE A 404 -0.40 -12.01 24.44
N PHE A 405 -0.42 -12.93 23.49
CA PHE A 405 -1.64 -13.57 23.06
C PHE A 405 -2.00 -14.68 24.06
N ALA A 406 -3.31 -14.87 24.27
CA ALA A 406 -3.77 -15.94 25.15
C ALA A 406 -3.21 -17.29 24.67
N PRO A 407 -2.75 -18.17 25.58
CA PRO A 407 -2.22 -19.48 25.20
C PRO A 407 -3.31 -20.33 24.54
N GLY A 408 -3.23 -20.44 23.21
CA GLY A 408 -4.16 -21.19 22.36
C GLY A 408 -3.47 -22.25 21.51
N ALA A 409 -4.05 -22.54 20.34
CA ALA A 409 -3.49 -23.45 19.34
C ALA A 409 -2.08 -23.02 18.88
N ARG A 410 -1.31 -23.96 18.32
CA ARG A 410 0.02 -23.66 17.76
C ARG A 410 -0.10 -22.49 16.77
N PRO A 411 0.70 -21.42 16.93
CA PRO A 411 0.61 -20.24 16.07
C PRO A 411 0.98 -20.60 14.62
N PRO A 412 0.35 -19.97 13.61
CA PRO A 412 0.63 -20.25 12.19
C PRO A 412 2.06 -19.89 11.77
N LEU A 413 2.66 -18.89 12.43
CA LEU A 413 4.01 -18.43 12.20
C LEU A 413 4.82 -18.52 13.50
N GLY A 414 6.09 -18.91 13.39
CA GLY A 414 7.04 -18.91 14.49
C GLY A 414 8.46 -18.54 14.06
N SER A 415 9.43 -18.67 14.97
CA SER A 415 10.82 -18.30 14.69
C SER A 415 11.44 -19.06 13.52
N ASN A 416 11.04 -20.31 13.28
CA ASN A 416 11.52 -21.08 12.12
C ASN A 416 11.04 -20.47 10.80
N ASP A 417 9.83 -19.89 10.77
CA ASP A 417 9.33 -19.21 9.58
C ASP A 417 10.12 -17.91 9.32
N LEU A 418 10.51 -17.19 10.38
CA LEU A 418 11.37 -16.01 10.26
C LEU A 418 12.79 -16.36 9.76
N THR A 419 13.35 -17.52 10.14
CA THR A 419 14.59 -18.03 9.54
C THR A 419 14.43 -18.30 8.04
N ARG A 420 13.28 -18.81 7.60
CA ARG A 420 13.02 -19.05 6.18
C ARG A 420 12.76 -17.77 5.40
N LEU A 421 12.12 -16.77 6.00
CA LEU A 421 11.99 -15.43 5.41
C LEU A 421 13.34 -14.71 5.30
N ALA A 422 14.21 -14.88 6.29
CA ALA A 422 15.59 -14.44 6.19
C ALA A 422 16.34 -15.14 5.04
N ALA A 423 16.13 -16.45 4.86
CA ALA A 423 16.67 -17.19 3.71
C ALA A 423 16.07 -16.71 2.36
N THR A 424 14.79 -16.31 2.30
CA THR A 424 14.24 -15.65 1.10
C THR A 424 15.07 -14.44 0.71
N TYR A 425 15.45 -13.61 1.67
CA TYR A 425 16.29 -12.47 1.38
C TYR A 425 17.67 -12.91 0.89
N THR A 426 18.38 -13.74 1.66
CA THR A 426 19.80 -14.03 1.40
C THR A 426 20.03 -14.94 0.20
N ASP A 427 19.08 -15.84 -0.07
CA ASP A 427 19.27 -16.91 -1.05
C ASP A 427 18.61 -16.58 -2.39
N LEU A 428 17.56 -15.75 -2.39
CA LEU A 428 16.78 -15.42 -3.58
C LEU A 428 16.82 -13.93 -3.95
N VAL A 429 16.60 -13.02 -2.98
CA VAL A 429 16.46 -11.58 -3.28
C VAL A 429 17.82 -10.88 -3.43
N ALA A 430 18.73 -11.07 -2.48
CA ALA A 430 20.05 -10.46 -2.44
C ALA A 430 20.91 -10.96 -3.60
N THR A 431 21.62 -10.04 -4.27
CA THR A 431 22.49 -10.40 -5.39
C THR A 431 23.61 -9.38 -5.58
N THR A 432 24.54 -9.69 -6.47
CA THR A 432 25.60 -8.79 -6.88
C THR A 432 25.39 -8.40 -8.35
N LEU A 433 25.33 -7.10 -8.60
CA LEU A 433 25.19 -6.55 -9.95
C LEU A 433 26.46 -6.82 -10.78
N PRO A 434 26.38 -6.77 -12.12
CA PRO A 434 27.54 -6.98 -12.99
C PRO A 434 28.73 -6.03 -12.72
N ASP A 435 28.48 -4.87 -12.13
CA ASP A 435 29.50 -3.88 -11.75
C ASP A 435 30.11 -4.12 -10.35
N GLY A 436 29.72 -5.21 -9.68
CA GLY A 436 30.21 -5.60 -8.36
C GLY A 436 29.49 -4.95 -7.19
N ARG A 437 28.52 -4.06 -7.41
CA ARG A 437 27.70 -3.48 -6.33
C ARG A 437 26.64 -4.47 -5.86
N ALA A 438 26.22 -4.32 -4.60
CA ALA A 438 25.08 -5.05 -4.06
C ALA A 438 23.77 -4.61 -4.77
N GLY A 439 22.94 -5.57 -5.13
CA GLY A 439 21.65 -5.39 -5.79
C GLY A 439 20.57 -6.27 -5.16
N ALA A 440 19.33 -6.10 -5.59
CA ALA A 440 18.22 -6.89 -5.07
C ALA A 440 17.21 -7.15 -6.19
N TYR A 441 16.88 -8.43 -6.41
CA TYR A 441 15.84 -8.81 -7.36
C TYR A 441 14.50 -8.15 -7.02
N ARG A 442 13.73 -7.85 -8.07
CA ARG A 442 12.42 -7.20 -7.92
C ARG A 442 11.44 -8.08 -7.17
N PHE A 443 11.47 -9.39 -7.39
CA PHE A 443 10.50 -10.34 -6.84
C PHE A 443 11.15 -11.27 -5.80
N VAL A 444 10.35 -11.73 -4.83
CA VAL A 444 10.82 -12.59 -3.72
C VAL A 444 11.32 -13.98 -4.17
N ASP A 445 11.01 -14.38 -5.41
CA ASP A 445 11.48 -15.62 -6.02
C ASP A 445 12.84 -15.50 -6.72
N GLY A 446 13.50 -14.34 -6.61
CA GLY A 446 14.81 -14.09 -7.23
C GLY A 446 14.73 -13.74 -8.71
N THR A 447 13.57 -13.26 -9.18
CA THR A 447 13.37 -12.84 -10.57
C THR A 447 13.14 -11.33 -10.73
N GLY A 448 13.11 -10.87 -11.98
CA GLY A 448 12.99 -9.45 -12.35
C GLY A 448 14.34 -8.73 -12.40
N ASP A 449 14.31 -7.42 -12.70
CA ASP A 449 15.53 -6.61 -12.79
C ASP A 449 16.10 -6.32 -11.39
N PRO A 450 17.34 -6.76 -11.07
CA PRO A 450 17.94 -6.58 -9.76
C PRO A 450 18.54 -5.19 -9.51
N GLY A 451 18.58 -4.32 -10.52
CA GLY A 451 19.20 -2.99 -10.47
C GLY A 451 18.21 -1.84 -10.29
N LEU A 452 16.91 -2.13 -10.15
CA LEU A 452 15.89 -1.09 -10.01
C LEU A 452 16.04 -0.38 -8.66
N VAL A 453 16.51 0.87 -8.70
CA VAL A 453 16.85 1.68 -7.50
C VAL A 453 15.77 1.68 -6.42
N ALA A 454 14.49 1.73 -6.80
CA ALA A 454 13.39 1.69 -5.85
C ALA A 454 13.37 0.38 -5.03
N TYR A 455 13.53 -0.78 -5.68
CA TYR A 455 13.52 -2.08 -5.01
C TYR A 455 14.81 -2.34 -4.25
N VAL A 456 15.96 -1.95 -4.80
CA VAL A 456 17.26 -2.03 -4.10
C VAL A 456 17.22 -1.23 -2.81
N ARG A 457 16.70 0.01 -2.84
CA ARG A 457 16.50 0.83 -1.65
C ARG A 457 15.58 0.16 -0.64
N GLN A 458 14.39 -0.26 -1.07
CA GLN A 458 13.38 -0.82 -0.18
C GLN A 458 13.83 -2.16 0.44
N SER A 459 14.73 -2.89 -0.23
CA SER A 459 15.32 -4.13 0.29
C SER A 459 16.11 -3.90 1.60
N VAL A 460 16.55 -2.67 1.90
CA VAL A 460 17.27 -2.35 3.13
C VAL A 460 16.36 -2.50 4.37
N ALA A 461 15.05 -2.30 4.24
CA ALA A 461 14.09 -2.51 5.34
C ALA A 461 14.07 -3.96 5.84
N TRP A 462 14.53 -4.92 5.03
CA TRP A 462 14.65 -6.32 5.44
C TRP A 462 15.72 -6.54 6.53
N ALA A 463 16.53 -5.54 6.87
CA ALA A 463 17.48 -5.60 7.98
C ALA A 463 16.85 -6.04 9.31
N SER A 464 15.52 -5.88 9.47
CA SER A 464 14.75 -6.41 10.61
C SER A 464 14.89 -7.93 10.80
N LEU A 465 15.27 -8.68 9.76
CA LEU A 465 15.50 -10.13 9.79
C LEU A 465 16.89 -10.55 10.28
N THR A 466 17.78 -9.60 10.58
CA THR A 466 19.14 -9.84 11.08
C THR A 466 19.22 -10.84 12.26
N PRO A 467 18.29 -10.86 13.23
CA PRO A 467 18.32 -11.84 14.31
C PRO A 467 18.20 -13.31 13.86
N TRP A 468 17.69 -13.57 12.65
CA TRP A 468 17.52 -14.92 12.09
C TRP A 468 18.56 -15.27 11.02
N ASN A 469 19.14 -14.27 10.35
CA ASN A 469 20.32 -14.45 9.50
C ASN A 469 21.13 -13.15 9.44
N SER A 470 22.35 -13.15 10.00
CA SER A 470 23.19 -11.95 10.05
C SER A 470 23.69 -11.49 8.68
N GLN A 471 23.69 -12.36 7.66
CA GLN A 471 24.10 -12.00 6.29
C GLN A 471 23.16 -10.97 5.66
N VAL A 472 21.92 -10.88 6.14
CA VAL A 472 20.98 -9.81 5.74
C VAL A 472 21.60 -8.44 6.03
N LEU A 473 22.13 -8.24 7.25
CA LEU A 473 22.76 -6.97 7.63
C LEU A 473 24.02 -6.67 6.80
N ASP A 474 24.82 -7.70 6.52
CA ASP A 474 26.05 -7.53 5.73
C ASP A 474 25.71 -7.03 4.31
N HIS A 475 24.70 -7.63 3.67
CA HIS A 475 24.26 -7.25 2.33
C HIS A 475 23.59 -5.87 2.28
N VAL A 476 22.64 -5.57 3.19
CA VAL A 476 21.99 -4.24 3.21
C VAL A 476 22.99 -3.13 3.55
N THR A 477 23.99 -3.40 4.38
CA THR A 477 25.08 -2.43 4.65
C THR A 477 25.87 -2.17 3.37
N ALA A 478 26.15 -3.19 2.56
CA ALA A 478 26.80 -3.02 1.26
C ALA A 478 25.94 -2.21 0.27
N ILE A 479 24.61 -2.35 0.29
CA ILE A 479 23.69 -1.52 -0.51
C ILE A 479 23.80 -0.05 -0.11
N VAL A 480 23.76 0.24 1.20
CA VAL A 480 23.80 1.60 1.74
C VAL A 480 25.15 2.26 1.46
N ASN A 481 26.26 1.58 1.79
CA ASN A 481 27.61 2.09 1.57
C ASN A 481 28.01 2.11 0.08
N GLY A 482 27.31 1.35 -0.77
CA GLY A 482 27.48 1.32 -2.22
C GLY A 482 26.90 2.52 -2.97
N GLY A 483 26.38 3.52 -2.25
CA GLY A 483 25.86 4.76 -2.83
C GLY A 483 24.46 4.64 -3.44
N THR A 484 23.68 3.63 -3.03
CA THR A 484 22.26 3.55 -3.39
C THR A 484 21.55 4.78 -2.81
N GLY A 485 21.03 5.66 -3.66
CA GLY A 485 20.47 6.95 -3.23
C GLY A 485 19.37 6.81 -2.17
N LEU A 486 19.68 7.24 -0.94
CA LEU A 486 18.75 7.31 0.21
C LEU A 486 18.18 8.71 0.46
N GLY A 487 18.39 9.67 -0.44
CA GLY A 487 17.88 11.04 -0.27
C GLY A 487 16.45 11.22 -0.74
N GLY A 488 15.68 12.07 -0.03
CA GLY A 488 14.46 12.70 -0.54
C GLY A 488 13.14 11.94 -0.41
N PHE A 489 13.11 10.82 0.33
CA PHE A 489 11.89 10.02 0.54
C PHE A 489 11.78 9.56 2.00
N GLY A 490 10.57 9.57 2.57
CA GLY A 490 10.32 9.02 3.91
C GLY A 490 10.72 7.54 4.03
N SER A 491 10.47 6.75 2.97
CA SER A 491 10.84 5.32 2.96
C SER A 491 12.36 5.07 3.04
N ALA A 492 13.18 6.05 2.66
CA ALA A 492 14.63 5.95 2.79
C ALA A 492 15.10 6.07 4.25
N LEU A 493 14.45 6.95 5.03
CA LEU A 493 14.68 7.06 6.48
C LEU A 493 14.29 5.76 7.19
N PHE A 494 13.11 5.22 6.87
CA PHE A 494 12.66 3.94 7.40
C PHE A 494 13.65 2.81 7.13
N CYS A 495 14.10 2.68 5.87
CA CYS A 495 15.10 1.69 5.48
C CYS A 495 16.41 1.85 6.26
N LEU A 496 16.96 3.07 6.32
CA LEU A 496 18.21 3.33 7.03
C LEU A 496 18.10 3.06 8.53
N ALA A 497 16.98 3.45 9.15
CA ALA A 497 16.73 3.21 10.58
C ALA A 497 16.68 1.72 10.90
N HIS A 498 16.11 0.88 10.02
CA HIS A 498 16.16 -0.57 10.16
C HIS A 498 17.59 -1.11 10.15
N ALA A 499 18.45 -0.63 9.25
CA ALA A 499 19.86 -1.03 9.20
C ALA A 499 20.63 -0.59 10.45
N ILE A 500 20.38 0.64 10.94
CA ILE A 500 20.98 1.16 12.19
C ILE A 500 20.53 0.33 13.40
N GLU A 501 19.23 0.10 13.56
CA GLU A 501 18.67 -0.68 14.67
C GLU A 501 19.21 -2.12 14.67
N ALA A 502 19.25 -2.77 13.51
CA ALA A 502 19.79 -4.12 13.36
C ALA A 502 21.28 -4.21 13.73
N ARG A 503 22.07 -3.18 13.38
CA ARG A 503 23.49 -3.08 13.76
C ARG A 503 23.67 -2.95 15.28
N HIS A 504 22.83 -2.16 15.94
CA HIS A 504 22.84 -2.06 17.40
C HIS A 504 22.48 -3.39 18.07
N HIS A 505 21.52 -4.14 17.53
CA HIS A 505 21.20 -5.48 18.04
C HIS A 505 22.34 -6.49 17.85
N ARG A 506 23.06 -6.46 16.73
CA ARG A 506 24.24 -7.33 16.52
C ARG A 506 25.39 -6.99 17.48
N GLY A 507 25.61 -5.70 17.74
CA GLY A 507 26.62 -5.24 18.69
C GLY A 507 26.25 -5.45 20.16
N GLY A 508 24.96 -5.61 20.45
CA GLY A 508 24.40 -5.85 21.77
C GLY A 508 23.96 -7.30 21.97
N VAL A 509 24.90 -8.19 22.27
CA VAL A 509 24.57 -9.38 23.07
C VAL A 509 24.12 -8.87 24.43
N ARG A 510 22.82 -8.96 24.71
CA ARG A 510 22.28 -8.93 26.08
C ARG A 510 21.48 -10.18 26.33
#